data_AF-A0A3C0YZL8-F1
#
_entry.id   AF-A0A3C0YZL8-F1
#
_cell.length_a   1.000
_cell.length_b   1.000
_cell.length_c   1.000
_cell.angle_alpha   90.00
_cell.angle_beta   90.00
_cell.angle_gamma   90.00
#
_symmetry.space_group_name_H-M   'P 1'
#
loop_
_entity.id
_entity.type
_entity.pdbx_description
1 polymer ?
#
loop_
_entity_poly.entity_id
_entity_poly.type
_entity_poly.pdbx_seq_one_letter_code
_entity_poly.pdbx_strand_id
1 'polypeptide(L)'
;FGVGTRLGSSADAPNTEFVYKLVAFEGKPVVKLSSQKANLPGAKQAWREIDDDGLFRRDIVMLEHEPTPSPASEPLLHKVMQNGKASAQHPDLDEMRQRFQGQFERLPERFKELEANHSYDVIMSEALQELTDSTQRTARRQEST
;
A
#
# COMPACT_ATOMS: atom_id res chain seq x y z
N PHE A 1 30.92 -11.19 -4.69
CA PHE A 1 30.98 -10.60 -3.33
C PHE A 1 30.35 -11.57 -2.34
N GLY A 2 30.94 -11.77 -1.16
CA GLY A 2 30.30 -12.48 -0.05
C GLY A 2 29.88 -11.48 1.01
N VAL A 3 28.57 -11.34 1.25
CA VAL A 3 28.01 -10.37 2.20
C VAL A 3 27.27 -11.15 3.28
N GLY A 4 27.73 -11.04 4.53
CA GLY A 4 27.20 -11.78 5.67
C GLY A 4 26.26 -10.93 6.54
N THR A 5 26.63 -10.75 7.81
CA THR A 5 25.80 -10.16 8.88
C THR A 5 25.11 -8.85 8.51
N ARG A 6 25.81 -7.93 7.81
CA ARG A 6 25.24 -6.61 7.45
C ARG A 6 23.98 -6.71 6.60
N LEU A 7 23.93 -7.68 5.67
CA LEU A 7 22.76 -7.91 4.82
C LEU A 7 21.66 -8.63 5.60
N GLY A 8 22.03 -9.65 6.40
CA GLY A 8 21.06 -10.46 7.14
C GLY A 8 20.34 -9.71 8.27
N SER A 9 20.95 -8.65 8.82
CA SER A 9 20.39 -7.88 9.93
C SER A 9 19.91 -6.49 9.56
N SER A 10 20.00 -6.08 8.29
CA SER A 10 19.79 -4.68 7.87
C SER A 10 20.48 -3.69 8.81
N ALA A 11 21.79 -3.83 9.01
CA ALA A 11 22.51 -3.20 10.13
C ALA A 11 22.39 -1.66 10.21
N ASP A 12 22.12 -1.02 9.08
CA ASP A 12 21.87 0.42 8.90
C ASP A 12 20.43 0.84 9.20
N ALA A 13 19.45 -0.05 9.02
CA ALA A 13 18.04 0.16 9.31
C ALA A 13 17.38 -1.14 9.83
N PRO A 14 17.69 -1.57 11.08
CA PRO A 14 17.32 -2.90 11.57
C PRO A 14 15.82 -3.06 11.86
N ASN A 15 15.07 -1.96 11.83
CA ASN A 15 13.64 -1.94 12.10
C ASN A 15 12.89 -1.39 10.89
N THR A 16 11.88 -2.15 10.44
CA THR A 16 10.87 -1.67 9.50
C THR A 16 9.55 -1.52 10.24
N GLU A 17 8.93 -0.35 10.16
CA GLU A 17 7.68 -0.07 10.88
C GLU A 17 6.47 -0.66 10.15
N PHE A 18 6.04 -1.87 10.53
CA PHE A 18 4.77 -2.44 10.09
C PHE A 18 3.68 -2.22 11.14
N VAL A 19 2.48 -1.85 10.70
CA VAL A 19 1.33 -1.64 11.57
C VAL A 19 0.11 -2.43 11.07
N TYR A 20 -0.60 -3.06 12.00
CA TYR A 20 -1.91 -3.66 11.76
C TYR A 20 -2.98 -2.78 12.43
N LYS A 21 -3.98 -2.35 11.65
CA LYS A 21 -5.05 -1.46 12.13
C LYS A 21 -6.41 -1.93 11.64
N LEU A 22 -7.40 -1.92 12.53
CA LEU A 22 -8.80 -2.12 12.17
C LEU A 22 -9.28 -0.92 11.34
N VAL A 23 -9.90 -1.19 10.19
CA VAL A 23 -10.39 -0.15 9.26
C VAL A 23 -11.91 -0.14 9.12
N ALA A 24 -12.57 -1.25 9.46
CA ALA A 24 -14.03 -1.35 9.55
C ALA A 24 -14.45 -2.37 10.61
N PHE A 25 -15.58 -2.15 11.26
CA PHE A 25 -16.19 -3.04 12.24
C PHE A 25 -17.70 -3.13 11.99
N GLU A 26 -18.26 -4.34 11.89
CA GLU A 26 -19.68 -4.56 11.56
C GLU A 26 -20.14 -3.78 10.31
N GLY A 27 -19.29 -3.73 9.28
CA GLY A 27 -19.54 -2.98 8.04
C GLY A 27 -19.40 -1.46 8.17
N LYS A 28 -19.14 -0.92 9.37
CA LYS A 28 -18.96 0.51 9.59
C LYS A 28 -17.48 0.89 9.51
N PRO A 29 -17.11 1.95 8.78
CA PRO A 29 -15.75 2.48 8.77
C PRO A 29 -15.32 2.94 10.17
N VAL A 30 -14.07 2.66 10.56
CA VAL A 30 -13.52 3.12 11.84
C VAL A 30 -12.18 3.83 11.64
N VAL A 31 -11.93 4.85 12.46
CA VAL A 31 -10.67 5.58 12.53
C VAL A 31 -10.15 5.64 13.96
N LYS A 32 -8.82 5.73 14.11
CA LYS A 32 -8.14 6.00 15.36
C LYS A 32 -7.73 7.47 15.38
N LEU A 33 -8.24 8.23 16.36
CA LEU A 33 -8.07 9.69 16.43
C LEU A 33 -6.77 10.17 17.09
N SER A 34 -5.90 9.28 17.56
CA SER A 34 -4.63 9.69 18.18
C SER A 34 -3.72 10.41 17.18
N SER A 35 -3.15 11.55 17.59
CA SER A 35 -2.30 12.45 16.78
C SER A 35 -1.14 11.79 16.03
N GLN A 36 -0.61 10.67 16.54
CA GLN A 36 0.52 9.95 15.92
C GLN A 36 0.09 8.73 15.08
N LYS A 37 -1.20 8.36 15.03
CA LYS A 37 -1.65 7.08 14.45
C LYS A 37 -2.99 7.13 13.71
N ALA A 38 -3.33 8.25 13.09
CA ALA A 38 -4.46 8.30 12.15
C ALA A 38 -4.37 7.14 11.14
N ASN A 39 -5.50 6.54 10.81
CA ASN A 39 -5.61 5.49 9.80
C ASN A 39 -6.73 5.82 8.83
N LEU A 40 -6.60 5.31 7.62
CA LEU A 40 -7.63 5.43 6.59
C LEU A 40 -8.75 4.42 6.89
N PRO A 41 -10.01 4.85 7.03
CA PRO A 41 -11.14 3.95 7.26
C PRO A 41 -11.45 3.10 6.02
N GLY A 42 -12.33 2.12 6.19
CA GLY A 42 -12.91 1.31 5.12
C GLY A 42 -11.97 0.26 4.52
N ALA A 43 -12.56 -0.73 3.83
CA ALA A 43 -11.81 -1.63 2.97
C ALA A 43 -11.28 -0.87 1.75
N LYS A 44 -10.04 -1.16 1.35
CA LYS A 44 -9.31 -0.40 0.34
C LYS A 44 -8.61 -1.32 -0.67
N GLN A 45 -8.42 -0.81 -1.87
CA GLN A 45 -7.49 -1.33 -2.88
C GLN A 45 -6.40 -0.29 -3.13
N ALA A 46 -5.19 -0.75 -3.40
CA ALA A 46 -4.12 0.11 -3.90
C ALA A 46 -3.88 -0.22 -5.37
N TRP A 47 -3.77 0.81 -6.20
CA TRP A 47 -3.53 0.72 -7.63
C TRP A 47 -2.21 1.40 -7.96
N ARG A 48 -1.46 0.86 -8.91
CA ARG A 48 -0.27 1.49 -9.45
C ARG A 48 -0.56 2.01 -10.85
N GLU A 49 -0.47 3.32 -11.01
CA GLU A 49 -0.63 3.99 -12.30
C GLU A 49 0.69 3.96 -13.08
N ILE A 50 0.57 3.68 -14.37
CA ILE A 50 1.68 3.53 -15.30
C ILE A 50 1.60 4.68 -16.30
N ASP A 51 2.74 5.30 -16.59
CA ASP A 51 2.81 6.36 -17.60
C ASP A 51 2.90 5.80 -19.04
N ASP A 52 2.91 6.71 -20.01
CA ASP A 52 2.94 6.35 -21.44
C ASP A 52 4.27 5.67 -21.84
N ASP A 53 5.33 5.79 -21.04
CA ASP A 53 6.62 5.13 -21.22
C ASP A 53 6.66 3.72 -20.58
N GLY A 54 5.57 3.29 -19.95
CA GLY A 54 5.46 1.99 -19.27
C GLY A 54 6.08 1.96 -17.88
N LEU A 55 6.49 3.11 -17.35
CA LEU A 55 7.11 3.26 -16.04
C LEU A 55 6.07 3.53 -14.95
N PHE A 56 6.46 3.25 -13.71
CA PHE A 56 5.61 3.53 -12.55
C PHE A 56 5.56 5.02 -12.25
N ARG A 57 4.34 5.57 -12.29
CA ARG A 57 4.10 6.98 -12.08
C ARG A 57 3.79 7.31 -10.62
N ARG A 58 2.81 6.61 -10.04
CA ARG A 58 2.29 6.82 -8.68
C ARG A 58 1.43 5.65 -8.23
N ASP A 59 1.18 5.57 -6.92
CA ASP A 59 0.20 4.66 -6.36
C ASP A 59 -1.06 5.44 -5.89
N ILE A 60 -2.23 4.86 -6.08
CA ILE A 60 -3.53 5.43 -5.74
C ILE A 60 -4.23 4.48 -4.77
N VAL A 61 -4.53 4.96 -3.57
CA VAL A 61 -5.30 4.22 -2.56
C VAL A 61 -6.77 4.61 -2.68
N MET A 62 -7.61 3.62 -2.91
CA MET A 62 -9.04 3.80 -3.18
C MET A 62 -9.85 2.88 -2.28
N LEU A 63 -11.14 3.14 -2.10
CA LEU A 63 -12.07 2.19 -1.51
C LEU A 63 -12.15 0.94 -2.39
N GLU A 64 -12.30 -0.23 -1.78
CA GLU A 64 -12.31 -1.51 -2.49
C GLU A 64 -13.34 -1.59 -3.62
N HIS A 65 -14.48 -0.92 -3.45
CA HIS A 65 -15.61 -0.96 -4.39
C HIS A 65 -15.58 0.15 -5.44
N GLU A 66 -14.58 1.04 -5.41
CA GLU A 66 -14.42 2.03 -6.48
C GLU A 66 -14.01 1.34 -7.78
N PRO A 67 -14.45 1.87 -8.95
CA PRO A 67 -13.98 1.38 -10.23
C PRO A 67 -12.47 1.59 -10.38
N THR A 68 -11.84 0.80 -11.24
CA THR A 68 -10.43 0.97 -11.61
C THR A 68 -10.15 2.44 -12.00
N PRO A 69 -9.09 3.08 -11.47
CA PRO A 69 -8.86 4.52 -11.67
C PRO A 69 -8.53 4.88 -13.12
N SER A 70 -7.82 4.01 -13.84
CA SER A 70 -7.54 4.17 -15.26
C SER A 70 -7.26 2.82 -15.93
N PRO A 71 -7.36 2.71 -17.26
CA PRO A 71 -6.97 1.49 -17.99
C PRO A 71 -5.47 1.15 -17.82
N ALA A 72 -4.63 2.16 -17.58
CA ALA A 72 -3.19 2.03 -17.35
C ALA A 72 -2.86 1.91 -15.85
N SER A 73 -3.67 1.14 -15.11
CA SER A 73 -3.46 0.89 -13.68
C SER A 73 -3.48 -0.60 -13.35
N GLU A 74 -2.53 -1.03 -12.52
CA GLU A 74 -2.42 -2.40 -12.03
C GLU A 74 -2.83 -2.49 -10.55
N PRO A 75 -3.63 -3.48 -10.12
CA PRO A 75 -3.97 -3.66 -8.71
C PRO A 75 -2.76 -4.21 -7.94
N LEU A 76 -2.53 -3.72 -6.72
CA LEU A 76 -1.42 -4.15 -5.86
C LEU A 76 -1.84 -5.20 -4.83
N LEU A 77 -3.10 -5.19 -4.38
CA LEU A 77 -3.62 -6.22 -3.48
C LEU A 77 -4.35 -7.30 -4.29
N HIS A 78 -3.83 -8.52 -4.18
CA HIS A 78 -4.45 -9.71 -4.75
C HIS A 78 -5.00 -10.58 -3.61
N LYS A 79 -6.15 -11.21 -3.86
CA LYS A 79 -6.73 -12.19 -2.93
C LYS A 79 -5.78 -13.38 -2.83
N VAL A 80 -5.24 -13.63 -1.64
CA VAL A 80 -4.35 -14.77 -1.33
C VAL A 80 -5.04 -15.85 -0.48
N MET A 81 -6.20 -15.52 0.10
CA MET A 81 -6.98 -16.40 0.96
C MET A 81 -8.46 -16.02 0.92
N GLN A 82 -9.35 -17.01 0.97
CA GLN A 82 -10.80 -16.80 1.10
C GLN A 82 -11.39 -17.88 2.00
N ASN A 83 -12.18 -17.48 3.01
CA ASN A 83 -12.86 -18.39 3.94
C ASN A 83 -11.92 -19.44 4.56
N GLY A 84 -10.73 -19.01 4.99
CA GLY A 84 -9.71 -19.87 5.61
C GLY A 84 -8.95 -20.78 4.64
N LYS A 85 -9.18 -20.66 3.33
CA LYS A 85 -8.48 -21.44 2.29
C LYS A 85 -7.57 -20.52 1.49
N ALA A 86 -6.29 -20.87 1.40
CA ALA A 86 -5.35 -20.17 0.53
C ALA A 86 -5.81 -20.27 -0.94
N SER A 87 -5.62 -19.20 -1.71
CA SER A 87 -5.90 -19.19 -3.14
C SER A 87 -4.66 -19.60 -3.94
N ALA A 88 -4.80 -20.56 -4.85
CA ALA A 88 -3.75 -21.08 -5.74
C ALA A 88 -2.41 -21.42 -5.05
N GLN A 89 -1.43 -21.87 -5.82
CA GLN A 89 -0.07 -22.09 -5.32
C GLN A 89 0.66 -20.74 -5.25
N HIS A 90 1.45 -20.55 -4.20
CA HIS A 90 2.40 -19.43 -4.13
C HIS A 90 3.40 -19.55 -5.30
N PRO A 91 3.84 -18.41 -5.87
CA PRO A 91 4.84 -18.46 -6.92
C PRO A 91 6.13 -19.08 -6.40
N ASP A 92 6.88 -19.74 -7.27
CA ASP A 92 8.19 -20.24 -6.90
C ASP A 92 9.23 -19.10 -6.82
N LEU A 93 10.45 -19.44 -6.38
CA LEU A 93 11.51 -18.43 -6.20
C LEU A 93 11.95 -17.79 -7.52
N ASP A 94 11.87 -18.51 -8.64
CA ASP A 94 12.28 -17.99 -9.94
C ASP A 94 11.22 -17.04 -10.49
N GLU A 95 9.95 -17.38 -10.35
CA GLU A 95 8.82 -16.50 -10.65
C GLU A 95 8.86 -15.22 -9.79
N MET A 96 9.14 -15.35 -8.49
CA MET A 96 9.31 -14.18 -7.62
C MET A 96 10.47 -13.29 -8.07
N ARG A 97 11.59 -13.87 -8.49
CA ARG A 97 12.77 -13.14 -8.98
C ARG A 97 12.48 -12.42 -10.30
N GLN A 98 11.85 -13.09 -11.26
CA GLN A 98 11.46 -12.50 -12.54
C GLN A 98 10.47 -11.36 -12.34
N ARG A 99 9.48 -11.54 -11.46
CA ARG A 99 8.54 -10.47 -11.11
C ARG A 99 9.26 -9.27 -10.52
N PHE A 100 10.20 -9.48 -9.59
CA PHE A 100 11.00 -8.37 -9.05
C PHE A 100 11.78 -7.65 -10.15
N GLN A 101 12.49 -8.39 -11.01
CA GLN A 101 13.28 -7.80 -12.11
C GLN A 101 12.42 -6.95 -13.04
N GLY A 102 11.28 -7.48 -13.50
CA GLY A 102 10.38 -6.72 -14.38
C GLY A 102 9.76 -5.49 -13.70
N GLN A 103 9.45 -5.57 -12.40
CA GLN A 103 8.96 -4.41 -11.64
C GLN A 103 10.09 -3.38 -11.42
N PHE A 104 11.31 -3.83 -11.14
CA PHE A 104 12.46 -2.95 -10.94
C PHE A 104 12.86 -2.23 -12.23
N GLU A 105 12.77 -2.88 -13.39
CA GLU A 105 13.00 -2.24 -14.70
C GLU A 105 12.03 -1.09 -14.96
N ARG A 106 10.75 -1.26 -14.58
CA ARG A 106 9.68 -0.25 -14.74
C ARG A 106 9.70 0.86 -13.69
N LEU A 107 10.53 0.73 -12.65
CA LEU A 107 10.72 1.80 -11.68
C LEU A 107 11.57 2.92 -12.34
N PRO A 108 11.17 4.19 -12.28
CA PRO A 108 12.01 5.29 -12.79
C PRO A 108 13.41 5.31 -12.16
N GLU A 109 14.44 5.60 -12.96
CA GLU A 109 15.86 5.54 -12.53
C GLU A 109 16.16 6.35 -11.26
N ARG A 110 15.53 7.52 -11.11
CA ARG A 110 15.68 8.35 -9.90
C ARG A 110 15.35 7.59 -8.60
N PHE A 111 14.43 6.63 -8.62
CA PHE A 111 14.07 5.84 -7.43
C PHE A 111 14.99 4.63 -7.20
N LYS A 112 15.96 4.37 -8.09
CA LYS A 112 16.98 3.30 -7.94
C LYS A 112 18.26 3.80 -7.28
N GLU A 113 18.40 5.12 -7.12
CA GLU A 113 19.53 5.74 -6.45
C GLU A 113 19.47 5.48 -4.93
N LEU A 114 20.55 4.92 -4.36
CA LEU A 114 20.58 4.48 -2.96
C LEU A 114 20.64 5.63 -1.93
N GLU A 115 21.29 6.74 -2.28
CA GLU A 115 21.52 7.86 -1.36
C GLU A 115 20.57 9.04 -1.58
N ALA A 116 19.67 8.92 -2.57
CA ALA A 116 18.76 9.99 -2.93
C ALA A 116 17.45 9.94 -2.12
N ASN A 117 17.01 11.09 -1.63
CA ASN A 117 15.76 11.20 -0.87
C ASN A 117 14.59 11.57 -1.79
N HIS A 118 14.24 10.66 -2.70
CA HIS A 118 13.08 10.83 -3.57
C HIS A 118 11.81 10.28 -2.90
N SER A 119 10.76 11.10 -2.85
CA SER A 119 9.42 10.65 -2.47
C SER A 119 8.70 10.06 -3.67
N TYR A 120 8.20 8.84 -3.55
CA TYR A 120 7.30 8.25 -4.52
C TYR A 120 5.85 8.72 -4.24
N ASP A 121 5.13 9.14 -5.28
CA ASP A 121 3.79 9.70 -5.12
C ASP A 121 2.78 8.62 -4.74
N VAL A 122 2.12 8.82 -3.60
CA VAL A 122 1.00 8.00 -3.13
C VAL A 122 -0.17 8.93 -2.80
N ILE A 123 -1.28 8.77 -3.51
CA ILE A 123 -2.47 9.63 -3.37
C ILE A 123 -3.71 8.83 -2.95
N MET A 124 -4.74 9.52 -2.48
CA MET A 124 -6.05 8.93 -2.18
C MET A 124 -7.09 9.34 -3.22
N SER A 125 -8.07 8.47 -3.47
CA SER A 125 -9.28 8.87 -4.20
C SER A 125 -10.07 9.92 -3.43
N GLU A 126 -10.88 10.69 -4.15
CA GLU A 126 -11.81 11.66 -3.56
C GLU A 126 -12.78 10.98 -2.60
N ALA A 127 -13.37 9.84 -2.99
CA ALA A 127 -14.29 9.09 -2.13
C ALA A 127 -13.64 8.60 -0.82
N LEU A 128 -12.37 8.16 -0.89
CA LEU A 128 -11.64 7.77 0.33
C LEU A 128 -11.32 8.98 1.21
N GLN A 129 -10.98 10.13 0.62
CA GLN A 129 -10.78 11.37 1.36
C GLN A 129 -12.06 11.81 2.08
N GLU A 130 -13.19 11.82 1.39
CA GLU A 130 -14.50 12.15 1.96
C GLU A 130 -14.92 11.19 3.09
N LEU A 131 -14.70 9.88 2.90
CA LEU A 131 -14.95 8.88 3.95
C LEU A 131 -14.07 9.13 5.17
N THR A 132 -12.80 9.47 4.95
CA THR A 132 -11.86 9.77 6.03
C THR A 132 -12.33 10.98 6.83
N ASP A 133 -12.68 12.07 6.16
CA ASP A 133 -13.09 13.31 6.80
C ASP A 133 -14.44 13.18 7.53
N SER A 134 -15.40 12.46 6.95
CA SER A 134 -16.69 12.19 7.61
C SER A 134 -16.55 11.27 8.83
N THR A 135 -15.71 10.24 8.75
CA THR A 135 -15.49 9.29 9.86
C THR A 135 -14.75 9.97 11.01
N GLN A 136 -13.73 10.79 10.71
CA GLN A 136 -13.02 11.58 11.72
C GLN A 136 -13.93 12.60 12.42
N ARG A 137 -14.78 13.30 11.68
CA ARG A 137 -15.78 14.22 12.27
C ARG A 137 -16.73 13.49 13.22
N THR A 138 -17.19 12.31 12.84
CA THR A 138 -18.10 11.49 13.66
C THR A 138 -17.42 11.01 14.95
N ALA A 139 -16.21 10.46 14.84
CA ALA A 139 -15.47 9.97 15.99
C ALA A 139 -15.14 11.08 17.01
N ARG A 140 -14.80 12.30 16.54
CA ARG A 140 -14.50 13.43 17.44
C ARG A 140 -15.73 13.88 18.24
N ARG A 141 -16.93 13.85 17.62
CA ARG A 141 -18.19 14.15 18.31
C ARG A 141 -18.48 13.15 19.42
N GLN A 142 -18.18 11.87 19.19
CA GLN A 142 -18.40 10.81 20.16
C GLN A 142 -17.39 10.84 21.33
N GLU A 143 -16.15 11.27 21.11
CA GLU A 143 -15.16 11.49 22.20
C GLU A 143 -15.49 12.72 23.08
N SER A 144 -16.36 13.62 22.62
CA SER A 144 -16.73 14.85 23.34
C SER A 144 -18.02 14.72 24.15
N THR A 145 -18.64 13.53 24.17
CA THR A 145 -19.88 13.19 24.90
C THR A 145 -19.56 12.20 26.01
#